data_AF-A0A7J2U2Q6-F1
#
_entry.id   AF-A0A7J2U2Q6-F1
#
_cell.length_a   1.000
_cell.length_b   1.000
_cell.length_c   1.000
_cell.angle_alpha   90.00
_cell.angle_beta   90.00
_cell.angle_gamma   90.00
#
_symmetry.space_group_name_H-M   'P 1'
#
loop_
_entity.id
_entity.type
_entity.pdbx_description
1 polymer ?
#
loop_
_entity_poly.entity_id
_entity_poly.type
_entity_poly.pdbx_seq_one_letter_code
_entity_poly.pdbx_strand_id
1 'polypeptide(L)' 'MSSVVLCTRIPKELKERMQRLKGVNWSELIRKYVEETVSRYEIGELLKKIEEDLENVPELPSGTVARWIRIDRESH' A
#
# COMPACT_ATOMS: atom_id res chain seq x y z
N MET A 1 9.95 -13.69 16.39
CA MET A 1 9.25 -13.47 15.11
C MET A 1 9.26 -14.78 14.33
N SER A 2 8.08 -15.32 14.01
CA SER A 2 7.96 -16.53 13.21
C SER A 2 8.16 -16.20 11.73
N SER A 3 9.12 -16.86 11.07
CA SER A 3 9.26 -16.81 9.62
C SER A 3 8.59 -18.02 8.99
N VAL A 4 8.06 -17.84 7.78
CA VAL A 4 7.48 -18.91 6.95
C VAL A 4 8.28 -19.00 5.66
N VAL A 5 8.45 -20.22 5.12
CA VAL A 5 9.17 -20.45 3.87
C VAL A 5 8.20 -20.32 2.69
N LEU A 6 8.54 -19.45 1.74
CA LEU A 6 7.88 -19.34 0.44
C LEU A 6 8.74 -20.01 -0.63
N CYS A 7 8.26 -21.12 -1.21
CA CYS A 7 8.90 -21.77 -2.36
C CYS A 7 8.14 -21.44 -3.64
N THR A 8 8.83 -20.86 -4.62
CA THR A 8 8.26 -20.58 -5.95
C THR A 8 9.13 -21.16 -7.05
N ARG A 9 8.50 -21.65 -8.12
CA ARG A 9 9.20 -22.17 -9.29
C ARG A 9 9.61 -21.00 -10.18
N ILE A 10 10.88 -20.97 -10.57
CA ILE A 10 11.42 -20.01 -11.52
C ILE A 10 12.04 -20.73 -12.72
N PRO A 11 12.13 -20.08 -13.90
CA PRO A 11 12.88 -20.62 -15.02
C PRO A 11 14.32 -20.96 -14.65
N LYS A 12 14.84 -22.09 -15.14
CA LYS A 12 16.20 -22.56 -14.83
C LYS A 12 17.26 -21.53 -15.21
N GLU A 13 17.13 -20.92 -16.38
CA GLU A 13 18.05 -19.89 -16.88
C GLU A 13 18.11 -18.66 -15.96
N LEU A 14 16.98 -18.29 -15.33
CA LEU A 14 16.96 -17.19 -14.36
C LEU A 14 17.79 -17.55 -13.12
N LYS A 15 17.63 -18.77 -12.61
CA LYS A 15 18.42 -19.24 -11.45
C LYS A 15 19.93 -19.23 -11.76
N GLU A 16 20.30 -19.66 -12.96
CA GLU A 16 21.71 -19.66 -13.41
C GLU A 16 22.26 -18.23 -13.53
N ARG A 17 21.48 -17.29 -14.08
CA ARG A 17 21.84 -15.85 -14.11
C ARG A 17 22.00 -15.28 -12.71
N MET A 18 21.10 -15.62 -11.78
CA MET A 18 21.18 -15.19 -10.38
C MET A 18 22.46 -15.70 -9.69
N GLN A 19 22.85 -16.95 -9.96
CA GLN A 19 24.06 -17.56 -9.40
C GLN A 19 25.36 -16.96 -9.95
N ARG A 20 25.35 -16.47 -11.20
CA ARG A 20 26.52 -15.80 -11.80
C ARG A 20 26.83 -14.46 -11.14
N LEU A 21 25.82 -13.77 -10.62
CA LEU A 21 25.98 -12.48 -9.96
C LEU A 21 26.41 -12.69 -8.50
N LYS A 22 27.68 -12.39 -8.22
CA LYS A 22 28.26 -12.46 -6.87
C LYS A 22 27.93 -11.18 -6.09
N GLY A 23 27.72 -11.31 -4.78
CA GLY A 23 27.49 -10.17 -3.87
C GLY A 23 26.03 -9.72 -3.75
N VAL A 24 25.09 -10.37 -4.45
CA VAL A 24 23.66 -10.03 -4.35
C VAL A 24 22.98 -10.88 -3.28
N ASN A 25 22.36 -10.23 -2.29
CA ASN A 25 21.49 -10.89 -1.32
C ASN A 25 20.09 -11.10 -1.91
N TRP A 26 19.92 -12.17 -2.67
CA TRP A 26 18.65 -12.50 -3.34
C TRP A 26 17.48 -12.63 -2.36
N SER A 27 17.71 -13.19 -1.17
CA SER A 27 16.66 -13.39 -0.17
C SER A 27 16.16 -12.06 0.42
N GLU A 28 17.03 -11.06 0.53
CA GLU A 28 16.62 -9.71 0.95
C GLU A 28 15.92 -8.97 -0.19
N LEU A 29 16.46 -9.04 -1.41
CA LEU A 29 15.87 -8.41 -2.58
C LEU A 29 14.45 -8.92 -2.83
N ILE A 30 14.25 -10.24 -2.81
CA ILE A 30 12.94 -10.86 -3.02
C ILE A 30 11.97 -10.48 -1.88
N ARG A 31 12.43 -10.47 -0.62
CA ARG A 31 11.57 -10.04 0.50
C ARG A 31 11.10 -8.61 0.34
N LYS A 32 12.01 -7.66 0.11
CA LYS A 32 11.65 -6.24 -0.10
C LYS A 32 10.69 -6.07 -1.26
N TYR A 33 10.96 -6.75 -2.38
CA TYR A 33 10.09 -6.67 -3.54
C TYR A 33 8.68 -7.20 -3.27
N VAL A 34 8.56 -8.30 -2.51
CA VAL A 34 7.26 -8.86 -2.10
C VAL A 34 6.55 -7.89 -1.14
N GLU A 35 7.24 -7.36 -0.12
CA GLU A 35 6.69 -6.40 0.85
C GLU A 35 6.17 -5.13 0.16
N GLU A 36 6.95 -4.53 -0.74
CA GLU A 36 6.57 -3.34 -1.52
C GLU A 36 5.39 -3.63 -2.45
N THR A 37 5.33 -4.84 -3.01
CA THR A 37 4.22 -5.24 -3.87
C THR A 37 2.94 -5.41 -3.08
N VAL A 38 2.98 -6.14 -1.96
CA VAL A 38 1.82 -6.31 -1.07
C VAL A 38 1.31 -4.95 -0.59
N SER A 39 2.19 -4.07 -0.09
CA SER A 39 1.82 -2.73 0.37
C SER A 39 1.09 -1.92 -0.70
N ARG A 40 1.54 -2.00 -1.96
CA ARG A 40 0.88 -1.30 -3.08
C ARG A 40 -0.53 -1.82 -3.35
N TYR A 41 -0.72 -3.14 -3.33
CA TYR A 41 -2.06 -3.73 -3.50
C TYR A 41 -2.99 -3.35 -2.35
N GLU A 42 -2.49 -3.40 -1.11
CA GLU A 42 -3.28 -3.02 0.07
C GLU A 42 -3.69 -1.55 0.05
N ILE A 43 -2.80 -0.64 -0.37
CA ILE A 43 -3.13 0.79 -0.55
C ILE A 43 -4.20 0.97 -1.63
N GLY A 44 -4.08 0.25 -2.76
CA GLY A 44 -5.07 0.32 -3.83
C GLY A 44 -6.46 -0.13 -3.37
N GLU A 45 -6.53 -1.26 -2.65
CA GLU A 45 -7.79 -1.75 -2.07
C GLU A 45 -8.35 -0.79 -1.01
N LEU A 46 -7.50 -0.15 -0.21
CA LEU A 46 -7.94 0.86 0.77
C LEU A 46 -8.52 2.09 0.08
N LEU A 47 -7.85 2.62 -0.95
CA LEU A 47 -8.35 3.77 -1.70
C LEU A 47 -9.69 3.47 -2.37
N LYS A 48 -9.83 2.28 -2.93
CA LYS A 48 -11.09 1.84 -3.53
C LYS A 48 -12.23 1.82 -2.50
N LYS A 49 -11.98 1.31 -1.28
CA LYS A 49 -12.97 1.36 -0.20
C LYS A 49 -13.33 2.78 0.21
N ILE A 50 -12.35 3.67 0.29
CA ILE A 50 -12.59 5.09 0.59
C ILE A 50 -13.49 5.71 -0.49
N GLU A 51 -13.24 5.43 -1.76
CA GLU A 51 -14.10 5.90 -2.86
C GLU A 51 -15.53 5.35 -2.75
N GLU A 52 -15.70 4.05 -2.49
CA GLU A 52 -17.01 3.41 -2.27
C GLU A 52 -17.76 4.01 -1.06
N ASP A 53 -17.04 4.27 0.03
CA ASP A 53 -17.61 4.91 1.23
C ASP A 53 -18.04 6.35 0.95
N LEU A 54 -17.27 7.11 0.15
CA LEU A 54 -17.57 8.49 -0.21
C LEU A 54 -18.69 8.62 -1.25
N GLU A 55 -18.94 7.59 -2.07
CA GLU A 55 -19.95 7.62 -3.14
C GLU A 55 -21.36 7.95 -2.60
N ASN A 56 -21.65 7.54 -1.37
CA ASN A 56 -22.95 7.74 -0.74
C ASN A 56 -23.00 8.96 0.21
N VAL A 57 -21.94 9.76 0.29
CA VAL A 57 -21.88 10.93 1.16
C VAL A 57 -22.59 12.11 0.47
N PRO A 58 -23.64 12.69 1.07
CA PRO A 58 -24.35 13.81 0.46
C PRO A 58 -23.46 15.06 0.41
N GLU A 59 -23.53 15.79 -0.70
CA GLU A 59 -22.85 17.08 -0.82
C GLU A 59 -23.39 18.09 0.19
N LEU A 60 -22.49 18.73 0.93
CA LEU A 60 -22.86 19.76 1.89
C LEU A 60 -23.13 21.09 1.18
N PRO A 61 -24.13 21.88 1.63
CA PRO A 61 -24.36 23.21 1.11
C PRO A 61 -23.12 24.10 1.18
N SER A 62 -22.94 24.96 0.17
CA SER A 62 -21.81 25.89 0.13
C SER A 62 -21.73 26.75 1.40
N GLY A 63 -20.53 26.86 1.96
CA GLY A 63 -20.27 27.62 3.19
C GLY A 63 -20.52 26.87 4.51
N THR A 64 -20.97 25.61 4.48
CA THR A 64 -21.18 24.80 5.69
C THR A 64 -19.87 24.59 6.47
N VAL A 65 -18.80 24.18 5.79
CA VAL A 65 -17.48 23.96 6.42
C VAL A 65 -16.90 25.25 7.01
N ALA A 66 -16.96 26.35 6.26
CA ALA A 66 -16.47 27.66 6.74
C ALA A 66 -17.25 28.16 7.97
N ARG A 67 -18.56 27.89 8.02
CA ARG A 67 -19.41 28.21 9.17
C ARG A 67 -19.01 27.40 10.40
N TRP A 68 -18.79 26.08 10.25
CA TRP A 68 -18.38 25.22 11.36
C TRP A 68 -17.02 25.60 11.94
N ILE A 69 -16.02 25.87 11.10
CA ILE A 69 -14.69 26.34 11.54
C ILE A 69 -14.81 27.67 12.31
N ARG A 70 -15.69 28.57 11.85
CA ARG A 70 -15.92 29.85 12.53
C ARG A 70 -16.56 29.66 13.91
N ILE A 71 -17.57 28.79 14.02
CA ILE A 71 -18.24 28.46 15.28
C ILE A 71 -17.25 27.85 16.27
N ASP A 72 -16.43 26.90 15.83
CA ASP A 72 -15.42 26.24 16.67
C ASP A 72 -14.39 27.24 17.22
N ARG A 73 -13.93 28.17 16.38
CA ARG A 73 -13.01 29.24 16.77
C ARG A 73 -13.63 30.26 17.74
N GLU A 74 -14.92 30.57 17.58
CA GLU A 74 -15.64 31.51 18.44
C GLU A 74 -16.10 30.87 19.76
N SER A 75 -15.94 29.56 19.91
CA SER A 75 -16.27 28.78 21.11
C SER A 75 -15.09 28.62 22.10
N HIS A 76 -13.98 29.34 21.88
CA HIS A 76 -12.82 29.46 22.77
C HIS A 76 -12.51 30.93 23.04
#